data_AF-A0A850NYL2-F1
#
_entry.id   AF-A0A850NYL2-F1
#
_cell.length_a   1.000
_cell.length_b   1.000
_cell.length_c   1.000
_cell.angle_alpha   90.00
_cell.angle_beta   90.00
_cell.angle_gamma   90.00
#
_symmetry.space_group_name_H-M   'P 1'
#
loop_
_entity.id
_entity.type
_entity.pdbx_description
1 polymer ?
#
loop_
_entity_poly.entity_id
_entity_poly.type
_entity_poly.pdbx_seq_one_letter_code
_entity_poly.pdbx_strand_id
1 'polypeptide(L)'
;ETAGPLDASARPRLRAWAAATDNIGLFFGEDVFLAMGAVLLMRGMLLQAGVAADPWRLSLWAVPVAVFAFLAHAARLLRRDRR
;
A
#
# COMPACT_ATOMS: atom_id res chain seq x y z
N GLU A 1 -5.75 -32.33 -2.44
CA GLU A 1 -4.87 -32.25 -1.25
C GLU A 1 -5.36 -31.14 -0.34
N THR A 2 -5.93 -31.49 0.81
CA THR A 2 -6.23 -30.52 1.87
C THR A 2 -4.96 -30.31 2.67
N ALA A 3 -4.46 -29.07 2.72
CA ALA A 3 -3.29 -28.71 3.51
C ALA A 3 -3.46 -29.27 4.94
N GLY A 4 -2.47 -30.05 5.39
CA GLY A 4 -2.46 -30.65 6.74
C GLY A 4 -2.52 -29.59 7.84
N PRO A 5 -2.72 -29.99 9.11
CA PRO A 5 -2.87 -29.05 10.21
C PRO A 5 -1.65 -28.11 10.31
N LEU A 6 -1.89 -26.81 10.18
CA LEU A 6 -0.85 -25.81 10.38
C LEU A 6 -0.37 -25.85 11.84
N ASP A 7 0.95 -25.87 12.04
CA ASP A 7 1.55 -25.70 13.37
C ASP A 7 0.98 -24.47 14.09
N ALA A 8 0.90 -24.54 15.42
CA ALA A 8 0.31 -23.50 16.26
C ALA A 8 0.98 -22.13 16.05
N SER A 9 2.28 -22.11 15.72
CA SER A 9 3.03 -20.89 15.40
C SER A 9 2.85 -20.40 13.96
N ALA A 10 2.53 -21.30 13.02
CA ALA A 10 2.40 -20.98 11.60
C ALA A 10 1.12 -20.19 11.30
N ARG A 11 0.02 -20.50 12.00
CA ARG A 11 -1.29 -19.85 11.82
C ARG A 11 -1.27 -18.34 12.12
N PRO A 12 -0.78 -17.84 13.28
CA PRO A 12 -0.72 -16.40 13.54
C PRO A 12 0.25 -15.71 12.58
N ARG A 13 1.36 -16.38 12.20
CA ARG A 13 2.30 -15.84 11.23
C ARG A 13 1.63 -15.61 9.88
N LEU A 14 0.91 -16.59 9.33
CA LEU A 14 0.20 -16.46 8.06
C LEU A 14 -0.82 -15.31 8.08
N ARG A 15 -1.59 -15.17 9.16
CA ARG A 15 -2.53 -14.04 9.35
C ARG A 15 -1.83 -12.69 9.32
N ALA A 16 -0.65 -12.59 9.94
CA ALA A 16 0.14 -11.36 9.90
C ALA A 16 0.59 -11.00 8.47
N TRP A 17 0.90 -11.99 7.63
CA TRP A 17 1.24 -11.75 6.21
C TRP A 17 0.04 -11.32 5.38
N ALA A 18 -1.12 -11.93 5.61
CA ALA A 18 -2.36 -11.50 4.96
C ALA A 18 -2.68 -10.05 5.34
N ALA A 19 -2.68 -9.73 6.64
CA ALA A 19 -2.91 -8.38 7.13
C ALA A 19 -1.88 -7.35 6.59
N ALA A 20 -0.61 -7.73 6.49
CA ALA A 20 0.41 -6.87 5.89
C ALA A 20 0.17 -6.61 4.40
N THR A 21 -0.32 -7.63 3.67
CA THR A 21 -0.65 -7.51 2.24
C THR A 21 -1.85 -6.61 2.04
N ASP A 22 -2.90 -6.78 2.84
CA ASP A 22 -4.09 -5.93 2.80
C ASP A 22 -3.73 -4.48 3.15
N ASN A 23 -2.94 -4.25 4.19
CA ASN A 23 -2.52 -2.90 4.57
C ASN A 23 -1.75 -2.19 3.46
N ILE A 24 -0.77 -2.85 2.84
CA ILE A 24 0.02 -2.24 1.75
C ILE A 24 -0.85 -2.03 0.51
N GLY A 25 -1.63 -3.03 0.13
CA GLY A 25 -2.49 -2.94 -1.05
C GLY A 25 -3.56 -1.86 -0.93
N LEU A 26 -4.26 -1.81 0.22
CA LEU A 26 -5.32 -0.85 0.47
C LEU A 26 -4.75 0.57 0.59
N PHE A 27 -3.71 0.77 1.40
CA PHE A 27 -3.12 2.09 1.63
C PHE A 27 -2.62 2.73 0.33
N PHE A 28 -1.72 2.06 -0.39
CA PHE A 28 -1.14 2.62 -1.60
C PHE A 28 -2.12 2.57 -2.79
N GLY A 29 -3.07 1.65 -2.78
CA GLY A 29 -4.13 1.59 -3.79
C GLY A 29 -5.07 2.79 -3.67
N GLU A 30 -5.49 3.13 -2.45
CA GLU A 30 -6.33 4.30 -2.16
C GLU A 30 -5.59 5.62 -2.46
N ASP A 31 -4.32 5.75 -2.08
CA ASP A 31 -3.53 6.97 -2.25
C ASP A 31 -3.33 7.41 -3.72
N VAL A 32 -3.51 6.49 -4.69
CA VAL A 32 -3.44 6.81 -6.12
C VAL A 32 -4.72 7.50 -6.63
N PHE A 33 -5.86 7.31 -5.98
CA PHE A 33 -7.12 7.89 -6.43
C PHE A 33 -7.25 9.36 -6.07
N LEU A 34 -7.75 10.13 -7.04
CA LEU A 34 -8.14 11.52 -6.83
C LEU A 34 -9.30 11.55 -5.82
N ALA A 35 -9.25 12.50 -4.88
CA ALA A 35 -10.26 12.74 -3.83
C ALA A 35 -10.17 11.92 -2.53
N MET A 36 -9.06 11.22 -2.27
CA MET A 36 -8.77 10.76 -0.90
C MET A 36 -8.38 11.92 0.02
N GLY A 37 -8.81 11.83 1.28
CA GLY A 37 -8.69 12.92 2.27
C GLY A 37 -7.26 13.45 2.42
N ALA A 38 -6.25 12.57 2.33
CA ALA A 38 -4.85 12.95 2.41
C ALA A 38 -4.41 13.87 1.25
N VAL A 39 -4.78 13.56 0.00
CA VAL A 39 -4.42 14.37 -1.18
C VAL A 39 -5.09 15.74 -1.14
N LEU A 40 -6.35 15.79 -0.72
CA LEU A 40 -7.09 17.05 -0.55
C LEU A 40 -6.51 17.89 0.59
N LEU A 41 -6.10 17.25 1.70
CA LEU A 41 -5.44 17.93 2.81
C LEU A 41 -4.09 18.52 2.39
N MET A 42 -3.25 17.74 1.69
CA MET A 42 -1.98 18.22 1.15
C MET A 42 -2.19 19.41 0.21
N ARG A 43 -3.17 19.31 -0.70
CA ARG A 43 -3.54 20.43 -1.57
C ARG A 43 -4.00 21.65 -0.79
N GLY A 44 -4.84 21.48 0.23
CA GLY A 44 -5.30 22.57 1.08
C GLY A 44 -4.15 23.29 1.78
N MET A 45 -3.21 22.54 2.36
CA MET A 45 -2.00 23.07 2.99
C MET A 45 -1.11 23.82 2.00
N LEU A 46 -0.90 23.26 0.79
CA LEU A 46 -0.09 23.91 -0.25
C LEU A 46 -0.73 25.21 -0.73
N LEU A 47 -2.05 25.23 -0.91
CA LEU A 47 -2.78 26.45 -1.28
C LEU A 47 -2.68 27.52 -0.20
N GLN A 48 -2.75 27.15 1.09
CA GLN A 48 -2.53 28.07 2.20
C GLN A 48 -1.10 28.65 2.22
N ALA A 49 -0.12 27.87 1.77
CA ALA A 49 1.27 28.32 1.61
C ALA A 49 1.52 29.14 0.33
N GLY A 50 0.49 29.42 -0.48
CA GLY A 50 0.62 30.14 -1.75
C GLY A 50 1.15 29.29 -2.91
N VAL A 51 1.23 27.97 -2.75
CA VAL A 51 1.69 27.03 -3.77
C VAL A 51 0.47 26.46 -4.50
N ALA A 52 0.36 26.76 -5.80
CA ALA A 52 -0.65 26.15 -6.65
C ALA A 52 -0.36 24.66 -6.83
N ALA A 53 -1.20 23.81 -6.26
CA ALA A 53 -1.11 22.37 -6.38
C ALA A 53 -2.31 21.82 -7.18
N ASP A 54 -2.03 21.33 -8.38
CA ASP A 54 -3.00 20.62 -9.20
C ASP A 54 -3.22 19.21 -8.61
N PRO A 55 -4.44 18.86 -8.16
CA PRO A 55 -4.71 17.58 -7.53
C PRO A 55 -4.44 16.40 -8.48
N TRP A 56 -4.62 16.60 -9.80
CA TRP A 56 -4.28 15.58 -10.79
C TRP A 56 -2.80 15.21 -10.74
N ARG A 57 -1.91 16.23 -10.70
CA ARG A 57 -0.47 16.00 -10.60
C ARG A 57 -0.08 15.31 -9.30
N LEU A 58 -0.71 15.68 -8.18
CA LEU A 58 -0.45 15.03 -6.89
C LEU A 58 -0.76 13.53 -6.93
N SER A 59 -1.93 13.15 -7.45
CA SER A 59 -2.29 11.73 -7.61
C SER A 59 -1.40 11.00 -8.60
N LEU A 60 -0.98 11.64 -9.70
CA LEU A 60 -0.09 11.02 -10.68
C LEU A 60 1.28 10.64 -10.09
N TRP A 61 1.79 11.48 -9.18
CA TRP A 61 3.03 11.22 -8.46
C TRP A 61 2.91 10.14 -7.38
N ALA A 62 1.70 9.77 -6.95
CA ALA A 62 1.48 8.63 -6.05
C ALA A 62 1.66 7.28 -6.78
N VAL A 63 1.39 7.22 -8.10
CA VAL A 63 1.53 6.01 -8.92
C VAL A 63 2.92 5.36 -8.82
N PRO A 64 4.05 6.06 -9.04
CA PRO A 64 5.37 5.43 -8.95
C PRO A 64 5.67 4.89 -7.54
N VAL A 65 5.17 5.55 -6.49
CA VAL A 65 5.32 5.10 -5.10
C VAL A 65 4.51 3.83 -4.86
N ALA A 66 3.26 3.78 -5.34
CA ALA A 66 2.42 2.60 -5.23
C ALA A 66 3.00 1.40 -5.98
N VAL A 67 3.54 1.61 -7.20
CA VAL A 67 4.22 0.57 -7.97
C VAL A 67 5.46 0.06 -7.23
N PHE A 68 6.28 0.96 -6.68
CA PHE A 68 7.45 0.57 -5.92
C PHE A 68 7.08 -0.22 -4.65
N ALA A 69 6.07 0.22 -3.89
CA ALA A 69 5.57 -0.47 -2.72
C ALA A 69 5.06 -1.87 -3.07
N PHE A 70 4.29 -1.98 -4.16
CA PHE A 70 3.79 -3.27 -4.67
C PHE A 70 4.95 -4.21 -5.01
N LEU A 71 5.94 -3.75 -5.80
CA LEU A 71 7.08 -4.57 -6.18
C LEU A 71 7.92 -5.02 -4.97
N ALA A 72 8.17 -4.11 -4.03
CA ALA A 72 8.92 -4.42 -2.82
C ALA A 72 8.18 -5.45 -1.95
N HIS A 73 6.86 -5.33 -1.81
CA HIS A 73 6.04 -6.28 -1.05
C HIS A 73 5.92 -7.63 -1.74
N ALA A 74 5.68 -7.64 -3.06
CA ALA A 74 5.65 -8.86 -3.86
C ALA A 74 6.99 -9.60 -3.79
N ALA A 75 8.11 -8.89 -3.88
CA ALA A 75 9.44 -9.47 -3.71
C ALA A 75 9.63 -10.10 -2.31
N ARG A 76 9.14 -9.47 -1.24
CA ARG A 76 9.18 -10.04 0.12
C ARG A 76 8.36 -11.33 0.23
N LEU A 77 7.17 -11.36 -0.38
CA LEU A 77 6.30 -12.54 -0.38
C LEU A 77 6.93 -13.70 -1.19
N LEU A 78 7.45 -13.43 -2.39
CA LEU A 78 8.12 -14.43 -3.22
C LEU A 78 9.39 -14.99 -2.56
N ARG A 79 10.18 -14.15 -1.90
CA ARG A 79 11.37 -14.61 -1.14
C ARG A 79 10.99 -15.49 0.05
N ARG A 80 9.79 -15.31 0.59
CA ARG A 80 9.25 -16.12 1.68
C ARG A 80 8.72 -17.45 1.19
N ASP A 81 8.00 -17.47 0.07
CA ASP A 81 7.47 -18.71 -0.52
C ASP A 81 8.60 -19.66 -0.95
N ARG A 82 9.77 -19.09 -1.30
CA ARG A 82 11.00 -19.84 -1.58
C ARG A 82 11.75 -20.36 -0.35
N ARG A 83 11.34 -20.00 0.87
CA ARG A 83 11.98 -20.42 2.14
C ARG A 83 11.08 -21.35 2.92
#